data_AF-A0A383EKW7-F1
#
_entry.id   AF-A0A383EKW7-F1
#
_cell.length_a   1.000
_cell.length_b   1.000
_cell.length_c   1.000
_cell.angle_alpha   90.00
_cell.angle_beta   90.00
_cell.angle_gamma   90.00
#
_symmetry.space_group_name_H-M   'P 1'
#
loop_
_entity.id
_entity.type
_entity.pdbx_description
1 polymer ?
#
loop_
_entity_poly.entity_id
_entity_poly.type
_entity_poly.pdbx_seq_one_letter_code
_entity_poly.pdbx_strand_id
1 'polypeptide(L)'
;MPDTNKTLPSHWFDRQDNSADHHFYAQPRLVQHIDLATIDQLTEFYRHFLQEGSDLLDCMSSWVSHLPEEMQFGRVTGLGMNAEELRRNPRLTDWCVHDLNQDPNCPLDPARFDSAMITVSIQYLTKPIAVLDSLR
;
A
#
# COMPACT_ATOMS: atom_id res chain seq x y z
N MET A 1 -18.97 -25.67 -4.44
CA MET A 1 -18.90 -24.19 -4.39
C MET A 1 -18.57 -23.83 -2.96
N PRO A 2 -17.45 -23.15 -2.66
CA PRO A 2 -17.24 -22.64 -1.31
C PRO A 2 -18.33 -21.61 -0.99
N ASP A 3 -18.90 -21.68 0.22
CA ASP A 3 -19.91 -20.74 0.71
C ASP A 3 -19.35 -19.31 0.69
N THR A 4 -19.82 -18.49 -0.24
CA THR A 4 -19.47 -17.07 -0.37
C THR A 4 -20.14 -16.19 0.69
N ASN A 5 -20.86 -16.79 1.65
CA ASN A 5 -21.74 -16.10 2.59
C ASN A 5 -21.24 -16.16 4.05
N LYS A 6 -19.94 -16.41 4.26
CA LYS A 6 -19.31 -16.24 5.58
C LYS A 6 -18.91 -14.78 5.77
N THR A 7 -19.77 -14.02 6.44
CA THR A 7 -19.39 -12.71 6.98
C THR A 7 -18.28 -12.94 8.02
N LEU A 8 -17.13 -12.30 7.83
CA LEU A 8 -16.04 -12.37 8.81
C LEU A 8 -16.47 -11.69 10.12
N PRO A 9 -16.05 -12.19 11.30
CA PRO A 9 -16.39 -11.54 12.56
C PRO A 9 -15.83 -10.11 12.61
N SER A 10 -16.66 -9.12 12.96
CA SER A 10 -16.26 -7.70 12.94
C SER A 10 -15.07 -7.40 13.86
N HIS A 11 -14.98 -8.08 15.00
CA HIS A 11 -13.91 -7.88 15.98
C HIS A 11 -12.52 -8.29 15.48
N TRP A 12 -12.42 -8.98 14.33
CA TRP A 12 -11.13 -9.27 13.69
C TRP A 12 -10.44 -8.02 13.13
N PHE A 13 -11.20 -6.94 12.96
CA PHE A 13 -10.72 -5.68 12.41
C PHE A 13 -10.62 -4.57 13.47
N ASP A 14 -10.84 -4.91 14.74
CA ASP A 14 -10.70 -3.97 15.85
C ASP A 14 -9.22 -3.63 16.07
N ARG A 15 -8.95 -2.34 16.29
CA ARG A 15 -7.61 -1.86 16.63
C ARG A 15 -7.45 -1.72 18.14
N GLN A 16 -6.23 -1.95 18.61
CA GLN A 16 -5.87 -1.64 20.01
C GLN A 16 -5.96 -0.13 20.28
N ASP A 17 -5.66 0.69 19.26
CA ASP A 17 -5.84 2.13 19.26
C ASP A 17 -6.82 2.54 18.15
N ASN A 18 -7.91 3.19 18.53
CA ASN A 18 -8.94 3.71 17.63
C ASN A 18 -8.81 5.23 17.41
N SER A 19 -7.69 5.83 17.82
CA SER A 19 -7.40 7.22 17.51
C SER A 19 -7.35 7.44 15.99
N ALA A 20 -7.68 8.66 15.56
CA ALA A 20 -7.74 8.96 14.13
C ALA A 20 -6.33 8.91 13.52
N ASP A 21 -6.20 8.19 12.40
CA ASP A 21 -4.91 7.89 11.76
C ASP A 21 -4.13 9.16 11.39
N HIS A 22 -4.81 10.25 11.04
CA HIS A 22 -4.17 11.53 10.74
C HIS A 22 -3.26 12.05 11.87
N HIS A 23 -3.54 11.71 13.14
CA HIS A 23 -2.64 12.06 14.25
C HIS A 23 -1.30 11.30 14.16
N PHE A 24 -1.35 10.02 13.79
CA PHE A 24 -0.18 9.15 13.69
C PHE A 24 0.71 9.52 12.50
N TYR A 25 0.09 9.90 11.37
CA TYR A 25 0.77 10.28 10.12
C TYR A 25 1.06 11.78 9.98
N ALA A 26 0.73 12.61 10.99
CA ALA A 26 0.99 14.05 10.96
C ALA A 26 2.49 14.40 10.85
N GLN A 27 3.36 13.56 11.40
CA GLN A 27 4.81 13.73 11.29
C GLN A 27 5.40 12.65 10.39
N PRO A 28 6.25 13.01 9.41
CA PRO A 28 6.88 12.05 8.51
C PRO A 28 7.84 11.13 9.26
N ARG A 29 7.81 9.86 8.91
CA ARG A 29 8.64 8.79 9.48
C ARG A 29 9.53 8.22 8.40
N LEU A 30 10.71 8.83 8.28
CA LEU A 30 11.72 8.42 7.30
C LEU A 30 12.60 7.29 7.85
N VAL A 31 11.97 6.21 8.26
CA VAL A 31 12.64 5.00 8.75
C VAL A 31 12.15 3.79 7.99
N GLN A 32 13.00 2.77 7.88
CA GLN A 32 12.57 1.46 7.40
C GLN A 32 11.99 0.70 8.60
N HIS A 33 10.77 0.19 8.44
CA HIS A 33 10.02 -0.46 9.51
C HIS A 33 10.25 -1.98 9.59
N ILE A 34 11.05 -2.53 8.67
CA ILE A 34 11.40 -3.95 8.56
C ILE A 34 12.91 -4.11 8.46
N ASP A 35 13.40 -5.27 8.89
CA ASP A 35 14.82 -5.60 8.85
C ASP A 35 15.32 -5.87 7.42
N LEU A 36 16.64 -5.79 7.23
CA LEU A 36 17.28 -5.94 5.93
C LEU A 36 16.99 -7.29 5.26
N ALA A 37 16.94 -8.40 6.02
CA ALA A 37 16.67 -9.71 5.44
C ALA A 37 15.23 -9.78 4.89
N THR A 38 14.27 -9.17 5.60
CA THR A 38 12.89 -9.03 5.10
C THR A 38 12.83 -8.17 3.84
N ILE A 39 13.59 -7.07 3.79
CA ILE A 39 13.68 -6.21 2.59
C ILE A 39 14.25 -6.98 1.40
N ASP A 40 15.32 -7.75 1.60
CA ASP A 40 15.95 -8.55 0.55
C ASP A 40 14.97 -9.59 -0.01
N GLN A 41 14.26 -10.31 0.86
CA GLN A 41 13.26 -11.29 0.43
C GLN A 41 12.07 -10.66 -0.28
N LEU A 42 11.61 -9.49 0.17
CA LEU A 42 10.54 -8.75 -0.50
C LEU A 42 10.98 -8.25 -1.88
N THR A 43 12.21 -7.74 -1.98
CA THR A 43 12.77 -7.28 -3.25
C THR A 43 12.88 -8.46 -4.24
N GLU A 44 13.37 -9.61 -3.78
CA GLU A 44 13.40 -10.83 -4.60
C GLU A 44 12.00 -11.32 -4.97
N PHE A 45 11.02 -11.21 -4.07
CA PHE A 45 9.62 -11.49 -4.42
C PHE A 45 9.15 -10.59 -5.58
N TYR A 46 9.36 -9.27 -5.49
CA TYR A 46 8.97 -8.37 -6.58
C TYR A 46 9.68 -8.65 -7.90
N ARG A 47 10.94 -9.06 -7.87
CA ARG A 47 11.68 -9.48 -9.06
C ARG A 47 10.97 -10.59 -9.85
N HIS A 48 10.30 -11.50 -9.14
CA HIS A 48 9.63 -12.65 -9.76
C HIS A 48 8.19 -12.38 -10.17
N PHE A 49 7.51 -11.44 -9.50
CA PHE A 49 6.07 -11.23 -9.65
C PHE A 49 5.69 -9.95 -10.40
N LEU A 50 6.57 -8.95 -10.44
CA LEU A 50 6.34 -7.73 -11.21
C LEU A 50 6.97 -7.86 -12.59
N GLN A 51 6.37 -7.19 -13.57
CA GLN A 51 6.87 -7.17 -14.94
C GLN A 51 7.51 -5.80 -15.23
N GLU A 52 8.67 -5.77 -15.90
CA GLU A 52 9.22 -4.50 -16.37
C GLU A 52 8.26 -3.78 -17.33
N GLY A 53 8.28 -2.44 -17.26
CA GLY A 53 7.42 -1.58 -18.06
C GLY A 53 5.96 -1.52 -17.60
N SER A 54 5.55 -2.28 -16.57
CA SER A 54 4.18 -2.25 -16.05
C SER A 54 3.88 -0.96 -15.28
N ASP A 55 2.61 -0.57 -15.25
CA ASP A 55 2.10 0.50 -14.40
C ASP A 55 1.68 -0.06 -13.02
N LEU A 56 2.26 0.48 -11.96
CA LEU A 56 2.14 -0.02 -10.58
C LEU A 56 1.41 0.95 -9.66
N LEU A 57 0.60 0.39 -8.75
CA LEU A 57 0.09 1.08 -7.57
C LEU A 57 0.81 0.58 -6.32
N ASP A 58 1.51 1.46 -5.61
CA ASP A 58 1.98 1.21 -4.25
C ASP A 58 0.92 1.74 -3.26
N CYS A 59 0.07 0.82 -2.78
CA CYS A 59 -1.05 1.13 -1.91
C CYS A 59 -0.60 1.16 -0.45
N MET A 60 -0.98 2.24 0.26
CA MET A 60 -0.48 2.57 1.59
C MET A 60 1.05 2.77 1.62
N SER A 61 1.55 3.46 0.60
CA SER A 61 2.96 3.80 0.39
C SER A 61 3.47 4.86 1.37
N SER A 62 4.80 4.92 1.46
CA SER A 62 5.57 5.90 2.22
C SER A 62 6.79 6.32 1.36
N TRP A 63 7.93 6.60 1.99
CA TRP A 63 9.15 7.08 1.34
C TRP A 63 10.02 5.97 0.70
N VAL A 64 9.66 4.68 0.86
CA VAL A 64 10.35 3.52 0.25
C VAL A 64 9.32 2.49 -0.22
N SER A 65 9.44 2.02 -1.46
CA SER A 65 8.57 0.97 -2.04
C SER A 65 9.21 -0.42 -2.12
N HIS A 66 10.48 -0.56 -1.72
CA HIS A 66 11.24 -1.82 -1.75
C HIS A 66 11.30 -2.53 -3.13
N LEU A 67 11.13 -1.77 -4.20
CA LEU A 67 11.24 -2.28 -5.57
C LEU A 67 12.70 -2.61 -5.93
N PRO A 68 12.96 -3.64 -6.75
CA PRO A 68 14.31 -3.94 -7.24
C PRO A 68 14.90 -2.75 -8.01
N GLU A 69 16.17 -2.39 -7.76
CA GLU A 69 16.78 -1.17 -8.29
C GLU A 69 17.04 -1.24 -9.80
N GLU A 70 17.35 -2.43 -10.29
CA GLU A 70 17.65 -2.67 -11.71
C GLU A 70 16.41 -2.78 -12.61
N MET A 71 15.21 -2.97 -12.05
CA MET A 71 13.97 -3.05 -12.82
C MET A 71 13.37 -1.68 -13.10
N GLN A 72 13.00 -1.46 -14.36
CA GLN A 72 12.31 -0.25 -14.81
C GLN A 72 10.81 -0.50 -14.99
N PHE A 73 9.99 0.37 -14.42
CA PHE A 73 8.53 0.34 -14.51
C PHE A 73 8.03 1.54 -15.33
N GLY A 74 6.80 1.46 -15.84
CA GLY A 74 6.18 2.56 -16.59
C GLY A 74 5.84 3.72 -15.65
N ARG A 75 4.73 3.59 -14.95
CA ARG A 75 4.29 4.48 -13.87
C ARG A 75 4.35 3.75 -12.54
N VAL A 76 4.71 4.46 -11.48
CA VAL A 76 4.60 3.96 -10.10
C VAL A 76 3.87 5.02 -9.29
N THR A 77 2.58 4.81 -9.06
CA THR A 77 1.75 5.73 -8.28
C THR A 77 1.72 5.29 -6.83
N GLY A 78 2.07 6.18 -5.90
CA GLY A 78 1.95 5.91 -4.47
C GLY A 78 0.66 6.49 -3.90
N LEU A 79 -0.15 5.67 -3.23
CA LEU A 79 -1.25 6.14 -2.39
C LEU A 79 -0.83 6.01 -0.94
N GLY A 80 -0.79 7.11 -0.19
CA GLY A 80 -0.40 7.08 1.22
C GLY A 80 -1.05 8.18 2.04
N MET A 81 -0.64 8.31 3.30
CA MET A 81 -1.24 9.30 4.23
C MET A 81 -0.36 10.51 4.52
N ASN A 82 0.93 10.47 4.16
CA ASN A 82 1.86 11.55 4.43
C ASN A 82 2.49 12.06 3.11
N ALA A 83 2.17 13.30 2.73
CA ALA A 83 2.66 13.91 1.49
C ALA A 83 4.19 14.03 1.44
N GLU A 84 4.85 14.29 2.58
CA GLU A 84 6.31 14.46 2.62
C GLU A 84 7.04 13.13 2.47
N GLU A 85 6.50 12.04 3.02
CA GLU A 85 7.02 10.68 2.78
C GLU A 85 6.89 10.32 1.30
N LEU A 86 5.69 10.47 0.72
CA LEU A 86 5.42 10.17 -0.69
C LEU A 86 6.34 10.99 -1.62
N ARG A 87 6.50 12.28 -1.35
CA ARG A 87 7.40 13.17 -2.12
C ARG A 87 8.87 12.76 -2.03
N ARG A 88 9.28 12.09 -0.95
CA ARG A 88 10.66 11.60 -0.76
C ARG A 88 10.90 10.22 -1.34
N ASN A 89 9.86 9.53 -1.81
CA ASN A 89 10.02 8.21 -2.41
C ASN A 89 10.61 8.34 -3.83
N PRO A 90 11.86 7.89 -4.04
CA PRO A 90 12.52 8.06 -5.34
C PRO A 90 11.95 7.15 -6.42
N ARG A 91 11.11 6.16 -6.07
CA ARG A 91 10.52 5.21 -7.01
C ARG A 91 9.20 5.70 -7.59
N LEU A 92 8.52 6.66 -6.96
CA LEU A 92 7.20 7.11 -7.39
C LEU A 92 7.30 8.10 -8.56
N THR A 93 6.44 7.92 -9.56
CA THR A 93 6.24 8.87 -10.65
C THR A 93 5.21 9.94 -10.31
N ASP A 94 4.21 9.58 -9.50
CA ASP A 94 3.24 10.50 -8.88
C ASP A 94 2.65 9.88 -7.60
N TRP A 95 1.85 10.66 -6.88
CA TRP A 95 1.28 10.22 -5.62
C TRP A 95 -0.07 10.88 -5.30
N CYS A 96 -0.85 10.21 -4.44
CA CYS A 96 -2.13 10.66 -3.92
C CYS A 96 -2.13 10.51 -2.39
N VAL A 97 -2.57 11.55 -1.68
CA VAL A 97 -2.82 11.47 -0.23
C VAL A 97 -4.27 11.11 0.00
N HIS A 98 -4.51 9.95 0.61
CA HIS A 98 -5.85 9.44 0.89
C HIS A 98 -5.85 8.55 2.13
N ASP A 99 -6.85 8.72 3.00
CA ASP A 99 -7.05 7.91 4.21
C ASP A 99 -8.07 6.80 3.91
N LEU A 100 -7.57 5.58 3.70
CA LEU A 100 -8.38 4.39 3.40
C LEU A 100 -9.19 3.89 4.60
N ASN A 101 -8.87 4.31 5.83
CA ASN A 101 -9.70 4.01 6.99
C ASN A 101 -10.88 4.97 7.11
N GLN A 102 -10.71 6.22 6.66
CA GLN A 102 -11.80 7.19 6.56
C GLN A 102 -12.73 6.88 5.39
N ASP A 103 -12.18 6.70 4.18
CA ASP A 103 -12.91 6.32 2.97
C ASP A 103 -12.19 5.14 2.28
N PRO A 104 -12.75 3.91 2.36
CA PRO A 104 -12.09 2.72 1.84
C PRO A 104 -12.05 2.67 0.32
N ASN A 105 -12.70 3.58 -0.40
CA ASN A 105 -12.67 3.62 -1.85
C ASN A 105 -11.35 4.26 -2.33
N CYS A 106 -10.56 3.51 -3.08
CA CYS A 106 -9.41 4.06 -3.79
C CYS A 106 -9.87 5.19 -4.74
N PRO A 107 -9.29 6.41 -4.65
CA PRO A 107 -9.65 7.52 -5.53
C PRO A 107 -8.99 7.40 -6.93
N LEU A 108 -8.11 6.43 -7.11
CA LEU A 108 -7.43 6.16 -8.37
C LEU A 108 -8.20 5.10 -9.15
N ASP A 109 -8.25 5.29 -10.47
CA ASP A 109 -8.87 4.35 -11.40
C ASP A 109 -8.03 3.06 -11.49
N PRO A 110 -8.53 1.91 -10.99
CA PRO A 110 -7.76 0.68 -10.90
C PRO A 110 -7.38 0.12 -12.28
N ALA A 111 -8.14 0.44 -13.33
CA ALA A 111 -7.86 -0.01 -14.70
C ALA A 111 -6.58 0.58 -15.31
N ARG A 112 -5.93 1.53 -14.62
CA ARG A 112 -4.67 2.15 -15.05
C ARG A 112 -3.43 1.41 -14.57
N PHE A 113 -3.60 0.37 -13.74
CA PHE A 113 -2.49 -0.35 -13.15
C PHE A 113 -2.52 -1.82 -13.57
N ASP A 114 -1.36 -2.36 -13.92
CA ASP A 114 -1.17 -3.79 -14.17
C ASP A 114 -1.02 -4.57 -12.86
N SER A 115 -0.55 -3.90 -11.79
CA SER A 115 -0.34 -4.54 -10.49
C SER A 115 -0.46 -3.53 -9.34
N ALA A 116 -0.97 -4.01 -8.21
CA ALA A 116 -1.02 -3.26 -6.96
C ALA A 116 -0.22 -3.99 -5.86
N MET A 117 0.50 -3.22 -5.05
CA MET A 117 1.31 -3.69 -3.94
C MET A 117 0.78 -3.10 -2.64
N ILE A 118 0.85 -3.86 -1.54
CA ILE A 118 0.52 -3.38 -0.19
C ILE A 118 1.50 -4.01 0.80
N THR A 119 2.54 -3.27 1.15
CA THR A 119 3.68 -3.83 1.91
C THR A 119 3.66 -3.33 3.33
N VAL A 120 3.64 -4.27 4.28
CA VAL A 120 3.70 -4.00 5.73
C VAL A 120 2.68 -2.95 6.21
N SER A 121 1.56 -2.83 5.50
CA SER A 121 0.53 -1.82 5.75
C SER A 121 -0.88 -2.37 5.93
N ILE A 122 -1.20 -3.54 5.36
CA ILE A 122 -2.56 -4.09 5.37
C ILE A 122 -3.14 -4.30 6.77
N GLN A 123 -2.27 -4.58 7.76
CA GLN A 123 -2.66 -4.79 9.15
C GLN A 123 -3.21 -3.52 9.85
N TYR A 124 -3.04 -2.34 9.25
CA TYR A 124 -3.56 -1.08 9.80
C TYR A 124 -4.98 -0.75 9.30
N LEU A 125 -5.51 -1.50 8.34
CA LEU A 125 -6.84 -1.26 7.79
C LEU A 125 -7.93 -1.83 8.70
N THR A 126 -8.96 -1.02 8.95
CA THR A 126 -10.20 -1.42 9.63
C THR A 126 -11.24 -2.00 8.69
N LYS A 127 -11.10 -1.74 7.38
CA LYS A 127 -12.00 -2.25 6.33
C LYS A 127 -11.19 -2.87 5.18
N PRO A 128 -10.28 -3.83 5.44
CA PRO A 128 -9.35 -4.33 4.43
C PRO A 128 -10.06 -4.97 3.23
N ILE A 129 -11.20 -5.64 3.44
CA ILE A 129 -11.98 -6.22 2.34
C ILE A 129 -12.49 -5.14 1.40
N ALA A 130 -13.10 -4.07 1.94
CA ALA A 130 -13.62 -2.97 1.13
C ALA A 130 -12.50 -2.24 0.37
N VAL A 131 -11.36 -2.06 1.01
CA VAL A 131 -10.16 -1.49 0.35
C VAL A 131 -9.71 -2.39 -0.79
N LEU A 132 -9.50 -3.69 -0.56
CA LEU A 132 -9.06 -4.63 -1.59
C LEU A 132 -10.07 -4.72 -2.75
N ASP A 133 -11.37 -4.67 -2.47
CA ASP A 133 -12.40 -4.64 -3.50
C ASP A 133 -12.34 -3.36 -4.34
N SER A 134 -11.93 -2.22 -3.77
CA SER A 134 -11.75 -0.96 -4.50
C SER A 134 -10.52 -0.93 -5.42
N LEU A 135 -9.63 -1.93 -5.33
CA LEU A 135 -8.42 -2.05 -6.14
C LEU A 135 -8.60 -2.97 -7.37
N ARG A 136 -9.83 -3.43 -7.65
CA ARG A 136 -10.14 -4.41 -8.71
C ARG A 136 -10.81 -3.80 -9.92
#